data_AF-A0A1I2EZY9-F1
#
_entry.id   AF-A0A1I2EZY9-F1
#
_cell.length_a   1.000
_cell.length_b   1.000
_cell.length_c   1.000
_cell.angle_alpha   90.00
_cell.angle_beta   90.00
_cell.angle_gamma   90.00
#
_symmetry.space_group_name_H-M   'P 1'
#
loop_
_entity.id
_entity.type
_entity.pdbx_description
1 polymer ?
#
loop_
_entity_poly.entity_id
_entity_poly.type
_entity_poly.pdbx_seq_one_letter_code
_entity_poly.pdbx_strand_id
1 'polypeptide(L)' 'MSDKDFNNLMELADELLQQKVSDEEALQSFIDAGILDESGNLTKNYELLATNPIS' A
#
# COMPACT_ATOMS: atom_id res chain seq x y z
N MET A 1 -14.02 -24.36 -7.52
CA MET A 1 -13.40 -23.27 -8.30
C MET A 1 -12.85 -23.89 -9.56
N SER A 2 -13.24 -23.39 -10.73
CA SER A 2 -12.76 -23.91 -12.01
C SER A 2 -11.45 -23.22 -12.43
N ASP A 3 -10.69 -23.83 -13.33
CA ASP A 3 -9.47 -23.21 -13.89
C ASP A 3 -9.76 -21.87 -14.57
N LYS A 4 -10.98 -21.73 -15.12
CA LYS A 4 -11.48 -20.47 -15.68
C LYS A 4 -11.65 -19.40 -14.60
N ASP A 5 -12.18 -19.76 -13.43
CA ASP A 5 -12.34 -18.81 -12.32
C ASP A 5 -10.98 -18.36 -11.79
N PHE A 6 -10.01 -19.27 -11.72
CA PHE A 6 -8.64 -18.95 -11.31
C PHE A 6 -7.96 -17.98 -12.28
N ASN A 7 -8.06 -18.25 -13.60
CA ASN A 7 -7.46 -17.39 -14.62
C ASN A 7 -8.09 -15.99 -14.63
N ASN A 8 -9.42 -15.90 -14.50
CA ASN A 8 -10.11 -14.61 -14.42
C ASN A 8 -9.69 -13.79 -13.19
N LEU A 9 -9.47 -14.44 -12.05
CA LEU A 9 -8.97 -13.78 -10.84
C LEU A 9 -7.52 -13.32 -10.98
N MET A 10 -6.69 -14.10 -11.67
CA MET A 10 -5.30 -13.71 -11.95
C MET A 10 -5.23 -12.49 -12.87
N GLU A 11 -6.03 -12.48 -13.94
CA GLU A 11 -6.10 -11.37 -14.89
C GLU A 11 -6.60 -10.09 -14.22
N LEU A 12 -7.64 -10.19 -13.38
CA LEU A 12 -8.13 -9.06 -12.58
C LEU A 12 -7.07 -8.53 -11.61
N ALA A 13 -6.31 -9.41 -10.96
CA ALA A 13 -5.25 -9.02 -10.05
C ALA A 13 -4.12 -8.28 -10.80
N ASP A 14 -3.74 -8.77 -11.98
CA ASP A 14 -2.75 -8.11 -12.85
C ASP A 14 -3.24 -6.73 -13.31
N GLU A 15 -4.51 -6.60 -13.71
CA GLU A 15 -5.10 -5.31 -14.08
C GLU A 15 -5.08 -4.31 -12.93
N LEU A 16 -5.42 -4.75 -11.72
CA LEU A 16 -5.38 -3.91 -10.50
C LEU A 16 -3.95 -3.55 -10.10
N LEU A 17 -2.97 -4.43 -10.33
CA LEU A 17 -1.54 -4.13 -10.11
C LEU A 17 -1.00 -3.12 -11.14
N GLN A 18 -1.52 -3.13 -12.37
CA GLN A 18 -1.17 -2.17 -13.42
C GLN A 18 -1.86 -0.82 -13.25
N GLN A 19 -2.99 -0.77 -12.52
CA GLN A 19 -3.59 0.48 -12.07
C GLN A 19 -2.66 1.11 -11.04
N LYS A 20 -1.84 2.04 -11.51
CA LYS A 20 -1.04 2.89 -10.63
C LYS A 20 -2.00 3.66 -9.73
N VAL A 21 -1.96 3.34 -8.44
CA VAL A 21 -2.56 4.16 -7.39
C VAL A 21 -1.93 5.55 -7.50
N SER A 22 -2.75 6.61 -7.47
CA SER A 22 -2.17 7.96 -7.49
C SER A 22 -1.34 8.18 -6.22
N ASP A 23 -0.38 9.11 -6.26
CA ASP A 23 0.42 9.43 -5.07
C ASP A 23 -0.48 9.88 -3.90
N GLU A 24 -1.61 10.54 -4.20
CA GLU A 24 -2.62 10.94 -3.22
C GLU A 24 -3.38 9.75 -2.63
N GLU A 25 -3.80 8.80 -3.46
CA GLU A 25 -4.51 7.58 -3.00
C GLU A 25 -3.59 6.68 -2.18
N ALA A 26 -2.31 6.60 -2.56
CA ALA A 26 -1.29 5.89 -1.80
C ALA A 26 -1.07 6.56 -0.44
N LEU A 27 -0.91 7.89 -0.42
CA LEU A 27 -0.76 8.68 0.80
C LEU A 27 -1.97 8.50 1.74
N GLN A 28 -3.19 8.57 1.20
CA GLN A 28 -4.41 8.37 1.97
C GLN A 28 -4.48 6.96 2.55
N SER A 29 -4.08 5.94 1.80
CA SER A 29 -4.03 4.56 2.28
C SER A 29 -3.07 4.38 3.46
N PHE A 30 -1.95 5.11 3.47
CA PHE A 30 -1.02 5.11 4.61
C PHE A 30 -1.56 5.86 5.84
N ILE A 31 -2.36 6.90 5.64
CA ILE A 31 -3.06 7.61 6.73
C ILE A 31 -4.15 6.73 7.33
N ASP A 32 -4.97 6.09 6.48
CA ASP A 32 -6.05 5.19 6.90
C ASP A 32 -5.51 3.96 7.65
N ALA A 33 -4.33 3.46 7.25
CA ALA A 33 -3.62 2.41 7.96
C ALA A 33 -2.98 2.85 9.29
N GLY A 34 -3.04 4.15 9.62
CA GLY A 34 -2.42 4.74 10.81
C GLY A 34 -0.89 4.74 10.77
N ILE A 35 -0.29 4.60 9.58
CA ILE A 35 1.17 4.62 9.37
C ILE A 35 1.65 6.06 9.31
N LEU A 36 0.92 6.92 8.59
CA LEU A 36 1.17 8.35 8.49
C LEU A 36 0.08 9.17 9.21
N ASP A 37 0.41 10.37 9.64
CA ASP A 37 -0.54 11.40 10.06
C ASP A 37 -1.05 12.21 8.85
N GLU A 38 -2.05 13.07 9.06
CA GLU A 38 -2.62 13.95 8.03
C GLU A 38 -1.60 14.92 7.39
N SER A 39 -0.44 15.10 8.02
CA SER A 39 0.68 15.91 7.51
C SER A 39 1.73 15.09 6.76
N GLY A 40 1.53 13.76 6.62
CA GLY A 40 2.44 12.85 5.94
C GLY A 40 3.65 12.41 6.78
N ASN A 41 3.64 12.63 8.10
CA ASN A 41 4.70 12.14 8.99
C ASN A 41 4.34 10.77 9.56
N LEU A 42 5.35 9.95 9.88
CA LEU A 42 5.11 8.66 10.55
C LEU A 42 4.45 8.86 11.91
N THR A 43 3.43 8.06 12.20
CA THR A 43 2.85 8.05 13.54
C THR A 43 3.83 7.42 14.54
N LYS A 44 3.64 7.74 15.82
CA LYS A 44 4.53 7.31 16.92
C LYS A 44 4.88 5.82 16.94
N ASN A 45 3.95 4.96 16.50
CA ASN A 45 4.16 3.51 16.44
C ASN A 45 5.16 3.08 15.36
N TYR A 46 5.39 3.93 14.36
CA TYR A 46 6.26 3.68 13.22
C TYR A 46 7.47 4.62 13.16
N GLU A 47 7.62 5.57 14.09
CA GLU A 47 8.81 6.45 14.21
C GLU A 47 10.13 5.66 14.29
N LEU A 48 10.10 4.47 14.89
CA LEU A 48 11.26 3.57 14.98
C LEU A 48 11.70 3.01 13.62
N LEU A 49 10.83 2.99 12.61
CA LEU A 49 11.18 2.56 11.26
C LEU A 49 11.92 3.65 10.47
N ALA A 50 11.80 4.92 10.86
CA ALA A 50 12.58 6.01 10.27
C ALA A 50 14.04 6.02 10.78
N THR A 51 14.32 5.38 11.92
CA THR A 51 15.66 5.28 12.49
C THR A 51 16.33 3.98 12.05
N ASN A 52 16.79 3.95 10.80
CA ASN A 52 17.78 2.96 10.37
C ASN A 52 19.15 3.65 10.25
N PRO A 53 19.98 3.72 11.31
CA PRO A 53 21.39 4.01 11.13
C PRO A 53 22.02 2.74 10.55
N ILE A 54 22.05 2.64 9.22
CA ILE A 54 22.99 1.73 8.57
C ILE A 54 24.37 2.36 8.80
N SER A 55 25.05 1.94 9.88
CA SER A 55 26.49 2.15 10.09
C SER A 55 27.28 0.97 9.56
#